data_AF-A0A850BJ24-F1
#
_entry.id   AF-A0A850BJ24-F1
#
_cell.length_a   1.000
_cell.length_b   1.000
_cell.length_c   1.000
_cell.angle_alpha   90.00
_cell.angle_beta   90.00
_cell.angle_gamma   90.00
#
_symmetry.space_group_name_H-M   'P 1'
#
loop_
_entity.id
_entity.type
_entity.pdbx_description
1 polymer ?
#
loop_
_entity_poly.entity_id
_entity_poly.type
_entity_poly.pdbx_seq_one_letter_code
_entity_poly.pdbx_strand_id
1 'polypeptide(L)'
;MTTAKPTLFAARGLEVVAAFQVKFMMLDVSGHRPLLKDPPGHSTAGGKLATQHIVLEPKEPGGTTWTVGSINVATESAKVRSFDCVKEIHRMRFRDRPFLIDRQQYQSFLDAAVAFLRERGMAVEIESSLPELSEPPGLASLDPPDGGRPGAMAATVALVVVVAAVVAFLLLRS
;
A
#
# COMPACT_ATOMS: atom_id res chain seq x y z
N MET A 1 -1.56 -11.48 33.49
CA MET A 1 -1.50 -10.79 32.18
C MET A 1 -0.05 -10.84 31.72
N THR A 2 0.27 -11.74 30.80
CA THR A 2 1.65 -11.97 30.35
C THR A 2 1.92 -11.07 29.15
N THR A 3 2.56 -9.92 29.37
CA THR A 3 3.00 -9.03 28.28
C THR A 3 4.08 -9.77 27.50
N ALA A 4 3.73 -10.32 26.33
CA ALA A 4 4.68 -10.98 25.46
C ALA A 4 5.76 -9.98 25.05
N LYS A 5 7.04 -10.34 25.24
CA LYS A 5 8.17 -9.53 24.82
C LYS A 5 8.13 -9.37 23.29
N PRO A 6 8.15 -8.15 22.73
CA PRO A 6 8.14 -7.98 21.28
C PRO A 6 9.36 -8.68 20.67
N THR A 7 9.13 -9.39 19.57
CA THR A 7 10.23 -9.97 18.79
C THR A 7 11.17 -8.85 18.32
N LEU A 8 12.46 -9.16 18.10
CA LEU A 8 13.46 -8.17 17.70
C LEU A 8 13.00 -7.33 16.47
N PHE A 9 12.29 -7.96 15.54
CA PHE A 9 11.70 -7.29 14.37
C PHE A 9 10.55 -6.35 14.72
N ALA A 10 9.70 -6.71 15.67
CA ALA A 10 8.63 -5.83 16.15
C ALA A 10 9.24 -4.60 16.86
N ALA A 11 10.29 -4.78 17.66
CA ALA A 11 10.98 -3.67 18.32
C ALA A 11 11.62 -2.70 17.29
N ARG A 12 12.33 -3.22 16.28
CA ARG A 12 12.87 -2.39 15.18
C ARG A 12 11.78 -1.68 14.38
N GLY A 13 10.65 -2.35 14.15
CA GLY A 13 9.48 -1.75 13.51
C GLY A 13 8.99 -0.52 14.27
N LEU A 14 8.84 -0.63 15.59
CA LEU A 14 8.40 0.47 16.45
C LEU A 14 9.38 1.66 16.46
N GLU A 15 10.68 1.40 16.43
CA GLU A 15 11.71 2.46 16.34
C GLU A 15 11.56 3.26 15.04
N VAL A 16 11.34 2.59 13.91
CA VAL A 16 11.14 3.25 12.61
C VAL A 16 9.84 4.07 12.62
N VAL A 17 8.75 3.54 13.19
CA VAL A 17 7.49 4.27 13.37
C VAL A 17 7.71 5.56 14.15
N ALA A 18 8.32 5.46 15.33
CA ALA A 18 8.53 6.61 16.20
C ALA A 18 9.40 7.68 15.51
N ALA A 19 10.49 7.26 14.87
CA ALA A 19 11.36 8.18 14.14
C ALA A 19 10.66 8.85 12.96
N PHE A 20 9.82 8.11 12.23
CA PHE A 20 9.04 8.66 11.13
C PHE A 20 8.04 9.69 11.64
N GLN A 21 7.27 9.36 12.68
CA GLN A 21 6.30 10.28 13.26
C GLN A 21 6.97 11.56 13.76
N VAL A 22 8.12 11.48 14.44
CA VAL A 22 8.88 12.66 14.88
C VAL A 22 9.36 13.50 13.68
N LYS A 23 9.90 12.87 12.63
CA LYS A 23 10.39 13.56 11.43
C LYS A 23 9.28 14.32 10.71
N PHE A 24 8.09 13.72 10.62
CA PHE A 24 6.98 14.21 9.80
C PHE A 24 5.86 14.89 10.60
N MET A 25 6.00 15.03 11.92
CA MET A 25 4.96 15.57 12.81
C MET A 25 4.43 16.95 12.38
N MET A 26 5.32 17.82 11.91
CA MET A 26 4.98 19.19 11.52
C MET A 26 4.63 19.31 10.03
N LEU A 27 4.77 18.24 9.25
CA LEU A 27 4.50 18.28 7.82
C LEU A 27 2.99 18.29 7.56
N ASP A 28 2.56 19.15 6.65
CA ASP A 28 1.21 19.18 6.11
C ASP A 28 1.25 18.92 4.61
N VAL A 29 0.48 17.94 4.17
CA VAL A 29 0.26 17.62 2.76
C VAL A 29 -1.21 17.82 2.47
N SER A 30 -1.58 19.06 2.15
CA SER A 30 -2.95 19.47 1.80
C SER A 30 -3.97 19.07 2.87
N GLY A 31 -3.69 19.41 4.14
CA GLY A 31 -4.52 19.07 5.30
C GLY A 31 -4.35 17.63 5.79
N HIS A 32 -3.36 16.90 5.29
CA HIS A 32 -3.05 15.53 5.73
C HIS A 32 -1.69 15.47 6.44
N ARG A 33 -1.61 14.61 7.46
CA ARG A 33 -0.38 14.27 8.19
C ARG A 33 0.18 12.92 7.70
N PRO A 34 1.48 12.81 7.40
CA PRO A 34 2.10 11.52 7.12
C PRO A 34 2.25 10.67 8.37
N LEU A 35 1.90 9.38 8.28
CA LEU A 35 2.04 8.40 9.35
C LEU A 35 2.51 7.05 8.82
N LEU A 36 3.16 6.27 9.67
CA LEU A 36 3.32 4.83 9.49
C LEU A 36 2.25 4.10 10.30
N LYS A 37 1.48 3.23 9.64
CA LYS A 37 0.44 2.40 10.26
C LYS A 37 0.71 0.93 10.04
N ASP A 38 0.43 0.13 11.06
CA ASP A 38 0.42 -1.33 10.94
C ASP A 38 -0.70 -1.79 9.98
N PRO A 39 -0.52 -2.93 9.31
CA PRO A 39 -1.54 -3.51 8.45
C PRO A 39 -2.74 -3.95 9.30
N PRO A 40 -3.97 -3.92 8.76
CA PRO A 40 -5.15 -4.37 9.49
C PRO A 40 -5.09 -5.89 9.74
N GLY A 41 -4.98 -6.28 11.01
CA GLY A 41 -5.01 -7.68 11.47
C GLY A 41 -3.96 -7.99 12.56
N HIS A 42 -4.21 -9.00 13.40
CA HIS A 42 -3.19 -9.45 14.36
C HIS A 42 -2.00 -10.02 13.58
N SER A 43 -0.81 -9.49 13.82
CA SER A 43 0.45 -9.94 13.20
C SER A 43 0.84 -11.32 13.73
N THR A 44 0.15 -12.37 13.26
CA THR A 44 0.28 -13.76 13.76
C THR A 44 1.36 -14.56 13.03
N ALA A 45 1.95 -14.03 11.95
CA ALA A 45 2.96 -14.72 11.15
C ALA A 45 4.42 -14.46 11.62
N GLY A 46 4.65 -14.32 12.93
CA GLY A 46 6.00 -14.36 13.51
C GLY A 46 7.00 -13.34 12.94
N GLY A 47 6.58 -12.09 12.73
CA GLY A 47 7.47 -11.02 12.21
C GLY A 47 7.80 -11.10 10.71
N LYS A 48 7.32 -12.14 10.01
CA LYS A 48 7.51 -12.31 8.56
C LYS A 48 6.64 -11.39 7.71
N LEU A 49 5.62 -10.77 8.32
CA LEU A 49 4.67 -9.81 7.71
C LEU A 49 4.79 -8.42 8.36
N ALA A 50 5.99 -7.97 8.72
CA ALA A 50 6.24 -6.65 9.30
C ALA A 50 6.20 -5.52 8.25
N THR A 51 5.24 -5.58 7.32
CA THR A 51 5.01 -4.53 6.34
C THR A 51 4.11 -3.47 6.96
N GLN A 52 4.62 -2.26 7.14
CA GLN A 52 3.85 -1.12 7.62
C GLN A 52 3.53 -0.19 6.45
N HIS A 53 2.39 0.48 6.49
CA HIS A 53 1.93 1.37 5.44
C HIS A 53 2.25 2.83 5.74
N ILE A 54 2.83 3.52 4.77
CA ILE A 54 2.95 4.97 4.80
C ILE A 54 1.62 5.53 4.33
N VAL A 55 0.98 6.34 5.17
CA VAL A 55 -0.33 6.94 4.90
C VAL A 55 -0.32 8.45 5.07
N LEU A 56 -1.13 9.15 4.28
CA LEU A 56 -1.52 10.53 4.51
C LEU A 56 -2.90 10.51 5.16
N GLU A 57 -2.95 10.77 6.47
CA GLU A 57 -4.18 10.80 7.25
C GLU A 57 -4.72 12.23 7.32
N PRO A 58 -6.03 12.47 7.09
CA PRO A 58 -6.59 13.81 7.23
C PRO A 58 -6.47 14.31 8.67
N LYS A 59 -6.19 15.61 8.84
CA LYS A 59 -6.19 16.26 10.16
C LYS A 59 -7.61 16.49 10.68
N GLU A 60 -8.55 16.73 9.77
CA GLU A 60 -9.96 16.96 10.08
C GLU A 60 -10.79 15.66 9.98
N PRO A 61 -11.81 15.48 10.82
CA PRO A 61 -12.74 14.36 10.73
C PRO A 61 -13.43 14.30 9.35
N GLY A 62 -13.65 13.08 8.84
CA GLY A 62 -14.37 12.86 7.58
C GLY A 62 -13.52 12.98 6.31
N GLY A 63 -12.23 13.34 6.42
CA GLY A 63 -11.30 13.30 5.30
C GLY A 63 -10.94 11.88 4.84
N THR A 64 -10.36 11.78 3.64
CA THR A 64 -9.92 10.49 3.08
C THR A 64 -8.48 10.19 3.49
N THR A 65 -8.20 8.99 3.99
CA THR A 65 -6.83 8.53 4.23
C THR A 65 -6.25 7.91 2.96
N TRP A 66 -5.01 8.25 2.63
CA TRP A 66 -4.33 7.78 1.43
C TRP A 66 -3.17 6.86 1.79
N THR A 67 -3.09 5.67 1.21
CA THR A 67 -1.89 4.83 1.33
C THR A 67 -0.92 5.19 0.21
N VAL A 68 0.20 5.78 0.57
CA VAL A 68 1.20 6.35 -0.35
C VAL A 68 2.49 5.55 -0.40
N GLY A 69 2.58 4.48 0.38
CA GLY A 69 3.71 3.56 0.32
C GLY A 69 3.64 2.48 1.39
N SER A 70 4.72 1.72 1.51
CA SER A 70 4.92 0.71 2.54
C SER A 70 6.40 0.53 2.85
N ILE A 71 6.70 0.12 4.06
CA ILE A 71 8.04 -0.28 4.51
C ILE A 71 7.99 -1.72 4.99
N ASN A 72 9.04 -2.48 4.74
CA ASN A 72 9.25 -3.79 5.33
C ASN A 72 10.64 -3.81 5.99
N VAL A 73 10.62 -3.66 7.31
CA VAL A 73 11.82 -3.56 8.14
C VAL A 73 12.61 -4.87 8.17
N ALA A 74 11.95 -6.02 7.99
CA ALA A 74 12.64 -7.31 7.97
C ALA A 74 13.48 -7.51 6.70
N THR A 75 13.05 -6.92 5.58
CA THR A 75 13.75 -6.99 4.27
C THR A 75 14.52 -5.72 3.94
N GLU A 76 14.53 -4.73 4.85
CA GLU A 76 15.13 -3.40 4.63
C GLU A 76 14.68 -2.76 3.30
N SER A 77 13.40 -2.94 2.95
CA SER A 77 12.84 -2.47 1.68
C SER A 77 11.68 -1.51 1.92
N ALA A 78 11.50 -0.57 1.00
CA ALA A 78 10.38 0.35 1.00
C ALA A 78 9.89 0.62 -0.42
N LYS A 79 8.58 0.77 -0.54
CA LYS A 79 7.91 1.22 -1.76
C LYS A 79 7.20 2.53 -1.46
N VAL A 80 7.44 3.55 -2.26
CA VAL A 80 6.76 4.84 -2.17
C VAL A 80 6.13 5.18 -3.51
N ARG A 81 4.94 5.77 -3.51
CA ARG A 81 4.20 6.03 -4.73
C ARG A 81 4.47 7.44 -5.23
N SER A 82 4.64 7.57 -6.53
CA SER A 82 4.62 8.87 -7.20
C SER A 82 3.26 9.54 -7.06
N PHE A 83 3.22 10.86 -7.24
CA PHE A 83 1.96 11.62 -7.26
C PHE A 83 0.98 11.06 -8.30
N ASP A 84 1.48 10.77 -9.50
CA ASP A 84 0.66 10.30 -10.61
C ASP A 84 0.06 8.91 -10.33
N CYS A 85 0.84 8.01 -9.70
CA CYS A 85 0.34 6.72 -9.25
C CYS A 85 -0.80 6.87 -8.22
N VAL A 86 -0.62 7.71 -7.19
CA VAL A 86 -1.67 7.93 -6.17
C VAL A 86 -2.92 8.58 -6.77
N LYS A 87 -2.75 9.56 -7.65
CA LYS A 87 -3.85 10.21 -8.38
C LYS A 87 -4.61 9.21 -9.24
N GLU A 88 -3.92 8.29 -9.90
CA GLU A 88 -4.55 7.26 -10.73
C GLU A 88 -5.32 6.25 -9.88
N ILE A 89 -4.71 5.74 -8.80
CA ILE A 89 -5.39 4.86 -7.83
C ILE A 89 -6.65 5.53 -7.29
N HIS A 90 -6.59 6.83 -6.97
CA HIS A 90 -7.75 7.59 -6.55
C HIS A 90 -8.86 7.59 -7.61
N ARG A 91 -8.49 7.95 -8.85
CA ARG A 91 -9.42 8.00 -9.98
C ARG A 91 -10.12 6.66 -10.19
N MET A 92 -9.37 5.56 -10.13
CA MET A 92 -9.94 4.22 -10.29
C MET A 92 -10.93 3.86 -9.16
N ARG A 93 -10.60 4.23 -7.92
CA ARG A 93 -11.38 3.82 -6.74
C ARG A 93 -12.61 4.70 -6.47
N PHE A 94 -12.51 6.00 -6.72
CA PHE A 94 -13.54 6.96 -6.34
C PHE A 94 -14.15 7.72 -7.52
N ARG A 95 -13.71 7.42 -8.76
CA ARG A 95 -14.20 7.96 -10.04
C ARG A 95 -14.33 9.48 -10.01
N ASP A 96 -15.51 9.97 -9.65
CA ASP A 96 -15.92 11.38 -9.75
C ASP A 96 -15.48 12.23 -8.55
N ARG A 97 -14.93 11.63 -7.49
CA ARG A 97 -14.42 12.43 -6.37
C ARG A 97 -13.17 13.22 -6.80
N PRO A 98 -13.01 14.47 -6.34
CA PRO A 98 -11.84 15.27 -6.65
C PRO A 98 -10.62 14.75 -5.88
N PHE A 99 -9.46 14.74 -6.55
CA PHE A 99 -8.17 14.48 -5.91
C PHE A 99 -7.62 15.81 -5.36
N LEU A 100 -7.69 15.98 -4.03
CA LEU A 100 -7.43 17.26 -3.36
C LEU A 100 -5.99 17.41 -2.82
N ILE A 101 -5.08 16.51 -3.21
CA ILE A 101 -3.67 16.62 -2.83
C ILE A 101 -2.94 17.50 -3.84
N ASP A 102 -2.25 18.53 -3.34
CA ASP A 102 -1.37 19.37 -4.14
C ASP A 102 -0.11 18.62 -4.59
N ARG A 103 0.29 18.81 -5.85
CA ARG A 103 1.44 18.11 -6.45
C ARG A 103 2.75 18.52 -5.80
N GLN A 104 2.96 19.81 -5.54
CA GLN A 104 4.23 20.31 -5.03
C GLN A 104 4.44 19.88 -3.56
N GLN A 105 3.38 19.96 -2.75
CA GLN A 105 3.40 19.48 -1.37
C GLN A 105 3.64 17.97 -1.30
N TYR A 106 2.98 17.20 -2.17
CA TYR A 106 3.21 15.76 -2.26
C TYR A 106 4.64 15.43 -2.68
N GLN A 107 5.19 16.12 -3.68
CA GLN A 107 6.55 15.88 -4.13
C GLN A 107 7.56 16.18 -3.03
N SER A 108 7.38 17.30 -2.31
CA SER A 108 8.21 17.66 -1.16
C SER A 108 8.17 16.59 -0.06
N PHE A 109 6.98 16.04 0.21
CA PHE A 109 6.81 14.90 1.11
C PHE A 109 7.54 13.65 0.60
N LEU A 110 7.36 13.30 -0.68
CA LEU A 110 7.95 12.12 -1.29
C LEU A 110 9.48 12.17 -1.22
N ASP A 111 10.08 13.30 -1.57
CA ASP A 111 11.53 13.51 -1.53
C ASP A 111 12.07 13.36 -0.09
N ALA A 112 11.37 13.96 0.89
CA ALA A 112 11.72 13.83 2.30
C ALA A 112 11.55 12.40 2.82
N ALA A 113 10.52 11.67 2.39
CA ALA A 113 10.29 10.28 2.75
C ALA A 113 11.37 9.37 2.16
N VAL A 114 11.71 9.54 0.88
CA VAL A 114 12.80 8.80 0.22
C VAL A 114 14.12 9.03 0.93
N ALA A 115 14.45 10.29 1.25
CA ALA A 115 15.66 10.62 1.99
C ALA A 115 15.70 9.94 3.37
N PHE A 116 14.63 10.08 4.16
CA PHE A 116 14.50 9.47 5.49
C PHE A 116 14.70 7.96 5.49
N LEU A 117 14.15 7.27 4.48
CA LEU A 117 14.21 5.81 4.34
C LEU A 117 15.61 5.36 3.89
N ARG A 118 16.22 6.06 2.93
CA ARG A 118 17.59 5.78 2.46
C ARG A 118 18.64 6.03 3.53
N GLU A 119 18.50 7.09 4.33
CA GLU A 119 19.36 7.36 5.49
C GLU A 119 19.36 6.23 6.52
N ARG A 120 18.30 5.41 6.54
CA ARG A 120 18.15 4.24 7.41
C ARG A 120 18.58 2.93 6.75
N GLY A 121 19.21 3.00 5.58
CA GLY A 121 19.71 1.84 4.85
C GLY A 121 18.64 1.07 4.08
N MET A 122 17.42 1.61 3.92
CA MET A 122 16.39 0.91 3.15
C MET A 122 16.59 1.05 1.64
N ALA A 123 16.37 -0.05 0.92
CA ALA A 123 16.21 -0.04 -0.53
C ALA A 123 14.83 0.56 -0.89
N VAL A 124 14.81 1.75 -1.51
CA VAL A 124 13.58 2.48 -1.83
C VAL A 124 13.25 2.39 -3.31
N GLU A 125 12.10 1.81 -3.62
CA GLU A 125 11.48 1.77 -4.95
C GLU A 125 10.39 2.85 -5.06
N ILE A 126 10.42 3.63 -6.15
CA ILE A 126 9.38 4.63 -6.44
C ILE A 126 8.39 4.06 -7.46
N GLU A 127 7.19 3.69 -7.01
CA GLU A 127 6.11 3.19 -7.86
C GLU A 127 5.54 4.34 -8.70
N SER A 128 5.88 4.33 -9.99
CA SER A 128 5.41 5.33 -10.96
C SER A 128 4.22 4.82 -11.79
N SER A 129 4.11 3.51 -11.96
CA SER A 129 2.96 2.83 -12.56
C SER A 129 2.00 2.33 -11.48
N LEU A 130 0.77 2.03 -11.88
CA LEU A 130 -0.13 1.22 -11.06
C LEU A 130 0.57 -0.10 -10.74
N PRO A 131 0.38 -0.67 -9.54
CA PRO A 131 0.86 -2.02 -9.29
C PRO A 131 0.23 -2.93 -10.35
N GLU A 132 1.06 -3.45 -11.26
CA GLU A 132 0.65 -4.60 -12.06
C GLU A 132 0.17 -5.63 -11.06
N LEU A 133 -1.08 -6.06 -11.18
CA LEU A 133 -1.51 -7.32 -10.58
C LEU A 133 -0.48 -8.33 -11.05
N SER A 134 0.50 -8.65 -10.21
CA SER A 134 1.60 -9.52 -10.60
C SER A 134 0.97 -10.78 -11.16
N GLU A 135 1.11 -10.99 -12.46
CA GLU A 135 0.73 -12.27 -13.04
C GLU A 135 1.47 -13.33 -12.21
N PRO A 136 0.76 -14.37 -11.71
CA PRO A 136 1.40 -15.39 -10.90
C PRO A 136 2.63 -15.93 -11.65
N PRO A 137 3.81 -16.02 -11.00
CA PRO A 137 5.01 -16.55 -11.63
C PRO A 137 4.76 -18.04 -11.90
N GLY A 138 4.32 -18.36 -13.11
CA GLY A 138 3.85 -19.71 -13.42
C GLY A 138 3.31 -19.93 -14.83
N LEU A 139 3.43 -18.97 -15.74
CA LEU A 139 3.28 -19.20 -17.17
C LEU A 139 4.60 -18.86 -17.87
N ALA A 140 5.68 -19.46 -17.38
CA ALA A 140 6.84 -19.69 -18.24
C ALA A 140 6.36 -20.53 -19.43
N SER A 141 6.47 -19.94 -20.61
CA SER A 141 6.32 -20.52 -21.95
C SER A 141 5.94 -22.00 -21.98
N LEU A 142 4.65 -22.27 -22.19
CA LEU A 142 4.31 -23.41 -23.03
C LEU A 142 4.52 -22.91 -24.46
N ASP A 143 5.63 -23.30 -25.08
CA ASP A 143 5.73 -23.31 -26.54
C ASP A 143 4.42 -23.88 -27.11
N PRO A 144 3.77 -23.20 -28.07
CA PRO A 144 2.58 -23.76 -28.69
C PRO A 144 3.00 -25.02 -29.46
N PRO A 145 2.40 -26.20 -29.22
CA PRO A 145 2.44 -27.23 -30.23
C PRO A 145 1.71 -26.70 -31.46
N ASP A 146 2.43 -26.75 -32.58
CA ASP A 146 1.98 -26.49 -33.93
C ASP A 146 0.58 -27.10 -34.18
N GLY A 147 -0.36 -26.30 -34.70
CA GLY A 147 -1.58 -26.84 -35.32
C GLY A 147 -2.92 -26.23 -34.88
N GLY A 148 -3.46 -25.33 -35.74
CA GLY A 148 -4.86 -25.43 -36.18
C GLY A 148 -5.98 -24.67 -35.45
N ARG A 149 -6.20 -23.41 -35.87
CA ARG A 149 -7.50 -22.67 -36.03
C ARG A 149 -8.47 -22.48 -34.82
N PRO A 150 -9.28 -21.39 -34.83
CA PRO A 150 -9.79 -20.75 -33.62
C PRO A 150 -11.24 -21.16 -33.26
N GLY A 151 -11.55 -21.21 -31.97
CA GLY A 151 -12.91 -21.44 -31.46
C GLY A 151 -13.03 -20.99 -30.01
N ALA A 152 -13.96 -20.06 -29.76
CA ALA A 152 -14.21 -19.38 -28.51
C ALA A 152 -14.62 -20.29 -27.33
N MET A 153 -14.34 -19.79 -26.12
CA MET A 153 -15.13 -19.88 -24.87
C MET A 153 -14.32 -20.39 -23.67
N ALA A 154 -13.99 -19.48 -22.75
CA ALA A 154 -13.81 -19.81 -21.33
C ALA A 154 -13.92 -18.53 -20.48
N ALA A 155 -15.15 -18.06 -20.27
CA ALA A 155 -15.45 -16.98 -19.32
C ALA A 155 -16.66 -17.36 -18.48
N THR A 156 -16.45 -18.08 -17.36
CA THR A 156 -17.55 -18.33 -16.40
C THR A 156 -17.18 -18.45 -14.91
N VAL A 157 -15.92 -18.44 -14.48
CA VAL A 157 -15.63 -18.73 -13.04
C VAL A 157 -15.31 -17.50 -12.16
N ALA A 158 -15.09 -16.30 -12.74
CA ALA A 158 -14.70 -15.12 -11.95
C ALA A 158 -15.84 -14.41 -11.18
N LEU A 159 -17.11 -14.76 -11.42
CA LEU A 159 -18.24 -13.99 -10.89
C LEU A 159 -18.58 -14.29 -9.42
N VAL A 160 -18.20 -15.46 -8.90
CA VAL A 160 -18.69 -15.92 -7.58
C VAL A 160 -17.98 -15.22 -6.40
N VAL A 161 -16.72 -14.82 -6.56
CA VAL A 161 -15.95 -14.21 -5.44
C VAL A 161 -16.30 -12.74 -5.24
N VAL A 162 -16.60 -12.01 -6.31
CA VAL A 162 -16.97 -10.57 -6.23
C VAL A 162 -18.35 -10.39 -5.60
N VAL A 163 -19.31 -11.27 -5.90
CA VAL A 163 -20.66 -11.19 -5.31
C VAL A 163 -20.62 -11.46 -3.80
N ALA A 164 -19.82 -12.42 -3.33
CA ALA A 164 -19.70 -12.69 -1.89
C ALA A 164 -19.13 -11.49 -1.10
N ALA A 165 -18.15 -10.79 -1.67
CA ALA A 165 -17.56 -9.60 -1.03
C ALA A 165 -18.52 -8.40 -1.02
N VAL A 166 -19.30 -8.20 -2.09
CA VAL A 166 -20.29 -7.12 -2.16
C VAL A 166 -21.50 -7.40 -1.24
N VAL A 167 -21.98 -8.65 -1.19
CA VAL A 167 -23.10 -9.03 -0.31
C VAL A 167 -22.70 -8.93 1.16
N ALA A 168 -21.51 -9.39 1.54
CA ALA A 168 -21.00 -9.20 2.90
C ALA A 168 -20.86 -7.71 3.27
N PHE A 169 -20.42 -6.88 2.33
CA PHE A 169 -20.28 -5.44 2.55
C PHE A 169 -21.63 -4.70 2.65
N LEU A 170 -22.66 -5.16 1.94
CA LEU A 170 -24.02 -4.61 2.02
C LEU A 170 -24.76 -5.09 3.27
N LEU A 171 -24.57 -6.34 3.69
CA LEU A 171 -25.16 -6.88 4.92
C LEU A 171 -24.54 -6.28 6.19
N LEU A 172 -23.28 -5.86 6.17
CA LEU A 172 -22.66 -5.09 7.27
C LEU A 172 -23.11 -3.61 7.32
N ARG A 173 -23.86 -3.15 6.31
CA ARG A 173 -24.33 -1.76 6.18
C ARG A 173 -25.85 -1.59 6.31
N SER A 174 -26.59 -2.66 6.57
CA SER A 174 -28.05 -2.67 6.83
C SER A 174 -28.31 -2.71 8.32
#